data_AF-A0A5J6LLU4-F1
#
_entry.id   AF-A0A5J6LLU4-F1
#
_cell.length_a   1.000
_cell.length_b   1.000
_cell.length_c   1.000
_cell.angle_alpha   90.00
_cell.angle_beta   90.00
_cell.angle_gamma   90.00
#
_symmetry.space_group_name_H-M   'P 1'
#
loop_
_entity.id
_entity.type
_entity.pdbx_description
1 polymer ?
#
loop_
_entity_poly.entity_id
_entity_poly.type
_entity_poly.pdbx_seq_one_letter_code
_entity_poly.pdbx_strand_id
1 'polypeptide(L)'
;MTENDWFMKQVKGVADIIGTTLRLQIQNLDLGQYEDEEGRLINGNHYLQQVLEEQRFAEAISFVEEQMKRLPLHQYDLLVDWLISYLRQLDFSVKEEHGFYEGYLQELERSLKEFRW
;
A
#
# COMPACT_ATOMS: atom_id res chain seq x y z
N MET A 1 -12.93 -16.66 -27.20
CA MET A 1 -12.93 -16.26 -25.78
C MET A 1 -11.85 -17.06 -25.11
N THR A 2 -10.71 -16.43 -24.96
CA THR A 2 -9.46 -17.03 -24.48
C THR A 2 -9.47 -17.11 -22.97
N GLU A 3 -8.80 -18.13 -22.43
CA GLU A 3 -8.62 -18.35 -20.99
C GLU A 3 -8.09 -17.10 -20.24
N ASN A 4 -7.33 -16.29 -20.98
CA ASN A 4 -6.80 -15.02 -20.49
C ASN A 4 -7.88 -13.97 -20.16
N ASP A 5 -9.02 -13.95 -20.87
CA ASP A 5 -10.05 -12.91 -20.68
C ASP A 5 -10.83 -13.12 -19.38
N TRP A 6 -11.04 -14.38 -18.96
CA TRP A 6 -11.72 -14.67 -17.69
C TRP A 6 -10.75 -14.49 -16.51
N PHE A 7 -9.48 -14.84 -16.68
CA PHE A 7 -8.44 -14.60 -15.67
C PHE A 7 -8.27 -13.10 -15.38
N MET A 8 -8.14 -12.29 -16.44
CA MET A 8 -7.98 -10.83 -16.31
C MET A 8 -9.20 -10.14 -15.68
N LYS A 9 -10.41 -10.70 -15.85
CA LYS A 9 -11.63 -10.17 -15.18
C LYS A 9 -11.66 -10.45 -13.69
N GLN A 10 -11.13 -11.60 -13.25
CA GLN A 10 -11.06 -11.95 -11.83
C GLN A 10 -9.99 -11.10 -11.12
N VAL A 11 -8.80 -11.00 -11.73
CA VAL A 11 -7.67 -10.15 -11.29
C VAL A 11 -8.12 -8.71 -11.05
N LYS A 12 -8.75 -8.08 -12.05
CA LYS A 12 -9.27 -6.70 -11.91
C LYS A 12 -10.31 -6.55 -10.80
N GLY A 13 -11.24 -7.51 -10.68
CA GLY A 13 -12.26 -7.48 -9.64
C GLY A 13 -11.70 -7.60 -8.22
N VAL A 14 -10.61 -8.35 -8.04
CA VAL A 14 -9.91 -8.49 -6.76
C VAL A 14 -9.13 -7.21 -6.44
N ALA A 15 -8.36 -6.67 -7.39
CA ALA A 15 -7.63 -5.41 -7.21
C ALA A 15 -8.54 -4.23 -6.82
N ASP A 16 -9.71 -4.11 -7.45
CA ASP A 16 -10.70 -3.06 -7.15
C ASP A 16 -11.25 -3.16 -5.72
N ILE A 17 -11.50 -4.37 -5.21
CA ILE A 17 -12.02 -4.60 -3.85
C ILE A 17 -10.94 -4.30 -2.79
N ILE A 18 -9.70 -4.70 -3.05
CA ILE A 18 -8.56 -4.48 -2.15
C ILE A 18 -8.28 -2.97 -2.05
N GLY A 19 -8.21 -2.27 -3.18
CA GLY A 19 -8.03 -0.82 -3.24
C GLY A 19 -9.16 -0.06 -2.53
N THR A 20 -10.41 -0.51 -2.68
CA THR A 20 -11.56 0.07 -1.97
C THR A 20 -11.47 -0.13 -0.45
N THR A 21 -11.05 -1.31 0.00
CA THR A 21 -10.93 -1.61 1.44
C THR A 21 -9.82 -0.78 2.09
N LEU A 22 -8.64 -0.73 1.46
CA LEU A 22 -7.54 0.10 1.94
C LEU A 22 -7.93 1.57 1.98
N ARG A 23 -8.57 2.07 0.92
CA ARG A 23 -9.04 3.47 0.84
C ARG A 23 -9.94 3.83 2.03
N LEU A 24 -10.89 2.97 2.39
CA LEU A 24 -11.77 3.19 3.55
C LEU A 24 -11.02 3.15 4.88
N GLN A 25 -10.01 2.28 5.00
CA GLN A 25 -9.18 2.18 6.20
C GLN A 25 -8.35 3.45 6.40
N ILE A 26 -7.60 3.88 5.37
CA ILE A 26 -6.72 5.04 5.46
C ILE A 26 -7.49 6.36 5.60
N GLN A 27 -8.73 6.46 5.12
CA GLN A 27 -9.56 7.67 5.28
C GLN A 27 -9.76 8.10 6.75
N ASN A 28 -9.62 7.17 7.70
CA ASN A 28 -9.74 7.46 9.13
C ASN A 28 -8.40 7.83 9.80
N LEU A 29 -7.29 7.79 9.06
CA LEU A 29 -5.97 8.23 9.53
C LEU A 29 -5.65 9.60 8.95
N ASP A 30 -5.01 10.45 9.75
CA ASP A 30 -4.43 11.71 9.26
C ASP A 30 -2.98 11.47 8.86
N LEU A 31 -2.74 11.21 7.57
CA LEU A 31 -1.38 11.07 7.02
C LEU A 31 -0.75 12.43 6.65
N GLY A 32 -1.42 13.53 7.03
CA GLY A 32 -0.96 14.90 6.80
C GLY A 32 -1.04 15.34 5.33
N GLN A 33 -0.18 16.28 4.99
CA GLN A 33 -0.01 16.79 3.62
C GLN A 33 1.31 16.25 3.05
N TYR A 34 1.32 16.00 1.75
CA TYR A 34 2.49 15.59 0.98
C TYR A 34 2.60 16.45 -0.28
N GLU A 35 3.82 16.77 -0.69
CA GLU A 35 4.06 17.55 -1.91
C GLU A 35 4.19 16.58 -3.09
N ASP A 36 3.33 16.73 -4.09
CA ASP A 36 3.40 15.93 -5.32
C ASP A 36 4.55 16.40 -6.23
N GLU A 37 4.78 15.67 -7.32
CA GLU A 37 5.83 15.98 -8.30
C GLU A 37 5.68 17.35 -8.97
N GLU A 38 4.47 17.93 -8.94
CA GLU A 38 4.16 19.26 -9.47
C GLU A 38 4.30 20.36 -8.41
N GLY A 39 4.76 20.02 -7.20
CA GLY A 39 4.93 20.95 -6.08
C GLY A 39 3.62 21.29 -5.35
N ARG A 40 2.55 20.51 -5.56
CA ARG A 40 1.24 20.76 -4.93
C ARG A 40 1.11 19.96 -3.65
N LEU A 41 0.59 20.62 -2.62
CA LEU A 41 0.22 19.94 -1.38
C LEU A 41 -1.07 19.14 -1.59
N ILE A 42 -0.95 17.82 -1.53
CA ILE A 42 -2.05 16.87 -1.57
C ILE A 42 -2.21 16.17 -0.21
N ASN A 43 -3.41 15.65 0.03
CA ASN A 43 -3.69 14.86 1.22
C ASN A 43 -2.87 13.54 1.19
N GLY A 44 -2.18 13.20 2.29
CA GLY A 44 -1.32 12.03 2.38
C GLY A 44 -2.05 10.70 2.14
N ASN A 45 -3.34 10.62 2.46
CA ASN A 45 -4.18 9.46 2.19
C ASN A 45 -4.43 9.32 0.69
N HIS A 46 -4.68 10.44 0.01
CA HIS A 46 -4.80 10.46 -1.45
C HIS A 46 -3.47 10.10 -2.13
N TYR A 47 -2.35 10.62 -1.61
CA TYR A 47 -1.02 10.29 -2.12
C TYR A 47 -0.74 8.78 -1.99
N LEU A 48 -0.89 8.21 -0.80
CA LEU A 48 -0.67 6.78 -0.56
C LEU A 48 -1.54 5.90 -1.48
N GLN A 49 -2.80 6.28 -1.65
CA GLN A 49 -3.70 5.58 -2.55
C GLN A 49 -3.23 5.65 -4.01
N GLN A 50 -2.84 6.84 -4.48
CA GLN A 50 -2.37 7.06 -5.84
C GLN A 50 -1.12 6.22 -6.14
N VAL A 51 -0.11 6.25 -5.27
CA VAL A 51 1.13 5.47 -5.49
C VAL A 51 0.89 3.96 -5.48
N LEU A 52 -0.10 3.46 -4.73
CA LEU A 52 -0.47 2.05 -4.73
C LEU A 52 -1.26 1.64 -5.98
N GLU A 53 -2.13 2.51 -6.49
CA GLU A 53 -2.86 2.31 -7.76
C GLU A 53 -1.92 2.37 -8.97
N GLU A 54 -0.92 3.26 -8.92
CA GLU A 54 0.15 3.39 -9.93
C GLU A 54 1.25 2.32 -9.79
N GLN A 55 1.13 1.39 -8.82
CA GLN A 55 2.12 0.33 -8.55
C GLN A 55 3.54 0.85 -8.20
N ARG A 56 3.62 2.08 -7.71
CA ARG A 56 4.84 2.73 -7.20
C ARG A 56 5.11 2.29 -5.77
N PHE A 57 5.27 0.97 -5.58
CA PHE A 57 5.29 0.37 -4.25
C PHE A 57 6.47 0.79 -3.39
N ALA A 58 7.63 1.05 -3.99
CA ALA A 58 8.80 1.55 -3.26
C ALA A 58 8.49 2.90 -2.58
N GLU A 59 7.79 3.79 -3.29
CA GLU A 59 7.38 5.10 -2.78
C GLU A 59 6.28 4.97 -1.74
N ALA A 60 5.33 4.04 -1.94
CA ALA A 60 4.31 3.73 -0.93
C ALA A 60 4.93 3.24 0.39
N ILE A 61 5.93 2.36 0.32
CA ILE A 61 6.65 1.83 1.48
C ILE A 61 7.42 2.94 2.19
N SER A 62 8.20 3.75 1.46
CA SER A 62 8.93 4.88 2.04
C SER A 62 8.00 5.91 2.67
N PHE A 63 6.87 6.20 2.03
CA PHE A 63 5.87 7.11 2.59
C PHE A 63 5.29 6.59 3.90
N VAL A 64 4.95 5.30 3.98
CA VAL A 64 4.47 4.66 5.21
C VAL A 64 5.53 4.73 6.30
N GLU A 65 6.79 4.41 6.00
CA GLU A 65 7.91 4.52 6.95
C GLU A 65 8.04 5.92 7.55
N GLU A 66 7.88 6.97 6.73
CA GLU A 66 7.91 8.36 7.20
C GLU A 66 6.76 8.71 8.17
N GLN A 67 5.61 8.04 8.06
CA GLN A 67 4.46 8.28 8.95
C GLN A 67 4.76 7.89 10.40
N MET A 68 5.78 7.07 10.66
CA MET A 68 6.22 6.76 12.01
C MET A 68 6.57 8.01 12.83
N LYS A 69 7.07 9.06 12.17
CA LYS A 69 7.41 10.35 12.82
C LYS A 69 6.18 11.19 13.17
N ARG A 70 5.03 10.87 12.59
CA ARG A 70 3.80 11.69 12.64
C ARG A 70 2.69 11.00 13.43
N LEU A 71 2.48 9.72 13.18
CA LEU A 71 1.38 8.94 13.75
C LEU A 71 1.73 8.42 15.15
N PRO A 72 0.74 8.33 16.05
CA PRO A 72 0.85 7.51 17.24
C PRO A 72 1.16 6.05 16.87
N LEU A 73 1.97 5.37 17.69
CA LEU A 73 2.45 4.01 17.42
C LEU A 73 1.34 3.03 17.00
N HIS A 74 0.20 3.02 17.70
CA HIS A 74 -0.91 2.12 17.37
C HIS A 74 -1.55 2.42 15.99
N GLN A 75 -1.55 3.68 15.54
CA GLN A 75 -2.04 4.06 14.22
C GLN A 75 -1.03 3.72 13.14
N TYR A 76 0.25 3.89 13.44
CA TYR A 76 1.33 3.45 12.55
C TYR A 76 1.33 1.93 12.37
N ASP A 77 1.19 1.15 13.45
CA ASP A 77 1.08 -0.31 13.37
C ASP A 77 -0.10 -0.74 12.49
N LEU A 78 -1.25 -0.07 12.62
CA LEU A 78 -2.41 -0.31 11.75
C LEU A 78 -2.13 0.03 10.28
N LEU A 79 -1.45 1.16 10.02
CA LEU A 79 -1.09 1.56 8.66
C LEU A 79 -0.16 0.52 8.01
N VAL A 80 0.81 0.00 8.76
CA VAL A 80 1.69 -1.09 8.31
C VAL A 80 0.90 -2.35 8.03
N ASP A 81 -0.01 -2.76 8.93
CA ASP A 81 -0.87 -3.93 8.73
C ASP A 81 -1.71 -3.82 7.45
N TRP A 82 -2.24 -2.64 7.17
CA TRP A 82 -3.03 -2.38 5.96
C TRP A 82 -2.18 -2.42 4.70
N LEU A 83 -0.98 -1.82 4.71
CA LEU A 83 -0.03 -1.91 3.60
C LEU A 83 0.34 -3.37 3.30
N ILE A 84 0.75 -4.12 4.33
CA ILE A 84 1.16 -5.52 4.16
C ILE A 84 -0.02 -6.38 3.68
N SER A 85 -1.22 -6.13 4.20
CA SER A 85 -2.43 -6.82 3.74
C SER A 85 -2.73 -6.52 2.27
N TYR A 86 -2.57 -5.27 1.84
CA TYR A 86 -2.72 -4.86 0.44
C TYR A 86 -1.71 -5.61 -0.46
N LEU A 87 -0.42 -5.58 -0.11
CA LEU A 87 0.64 -6.26 -0.87
C LEU A 87 0.42 -7.79 -0.92
N ARG A 88 -0.04 -8.39 0.18
CA ARG A 88 -0.38 -9.82 0.24
C ARG A 88 -1.58 -10.20 -0.61
N GLN A 89 -2.45 -9.26 -0.96
CA GLN A 89 -3.65 -9.53 -1.75
C GLN A 89 -3.48 -9.18 -3.24
N LEU A 90 -2.38 -8.53 -3.62
CA LEU A 90 -2.03 -8.28 -5.02
C LEU A 90 -2.08 -9.56 -5.86
N ASP A 91 -2.36 -9.39 -7.16
CA ASP A 91 -2.37 -10.47 -8.12
C ASP A 91 -1.00 -11.15 -8.23
N PHE A 92 -1.01 -12.44 -8.56
CA PHE A 92 0.20 -13.24 -8.66
C PHE A 92 1.25 -12.61 -9.59
N SER A 93 0.82 -12.11 -10.76
CA SER A 93 1.73 -11.47 -11.73
C SER A 93 2.40 -10.22 -11.18
N VAL A 94 1.67 -9.39 -10.43
CA VAL A 94 2.23 -8.17 -9.81
C VAL A 94 3.20 -8.55 -8.70
N LYS A 95 2.87 -9.56 -7.89
CA LYS A 95 3.78 -10.06 -6.86
C LYS A 95 5.06 -10.65 -7.44
N GLU A 96 4.97 -11.38 -8.55
CA GLU A 96 6.13 -11.96 -9.24
C GLU A 96 7.02 -10.86 -9.83
N GLU A 97 6.43 -9.85 -10.48
CA GLU A 97 7.14 -8.71 -11.06
C GLU A 97 7.90 -7.88 -10.01
N HIS A 98 7.27 -7.63 -8.86
CA HIS A 98 7.84 -6.80 -7.79
C HIS A 98 8.54 -7.58 -6.68
N GLY A 99 8.58 -8.91 -6.75
CA GLY A 99 9.23 -9.76 -5.76
C GLY A 99 8.51 -9.83 -4.40
N PHE A 100 7.20 -9.59 -4.35
CA PHE A 100 6.39 -9.64 -3.13
C PHE A 100 5.99 -11.07 -2.75
N TYR A 101 7.02 -11.88 -2.49
CA TYR A 101 6.86 -13.20 -1.89
C TYR A 101 6.65 -13.08 -0.38
N GLU A 102 6.04 -14.09 0.22
CA GLU A 102 5.68 -14.07 1.65
C GLU A 102 6.88 -13.81 2.57
N GLY A 103 8.07 -14.34 2.24
CA GLY A 103 9.29 -14.08 3.01
C GLY A 103 9.69 -12.60 2.99
N TYR A 104 9.64 -11.95 1.82
CA TYR A 104 9.93 -10.52 1.71
C TYR A 104 8.89 -9.69 2.49
N LEU A 105 7.61 -10.02 2.38
CA LEU A 105 6.55 -9.28 3.08
C LEU A 105 6.65 -9.41 4.60
N GLN A 106 7.06 -10.57 5.12
CA GLN A 106 7.35 -10.76 6.55
C GLN A 106 8.55 -9.92 7.02
N GLU A 107 9.61 -9.88 6.22
CA GLU A 107 10.79 -9.06 6.53
C GLU A 107 10.46 -7.57 6.48
N LEU A 108 9.67 -7.14 5.50
CA LEU A 108 9.18 -5.76 5.37
C LEU A 108 8.31 -5.37 6.56
N GLU A 109 7.33 -6.21 6.91
CA GLU A 109 6.47 -5.99 8.09
C GLU A 109 7.29 -5.84 9.36
N ARG A 110 8.25 -6.75 9.57
CA ARG A 110 9.17 -6.72 10.71
C ARG A 110 9.99 -5.44 10.70
N SER A 111 10.61 -5.10 9.58
CA SER A 111 11.43 -3.89 9.44
C SER A 111 10.62 -2.65 9.84
N LEU A 112 9.45 -2.45 9.21
CA LEU A 112 8.59 -1.31 9.49
C LEU A 112 8.17 -1.21 10.96
N LYS A 113 7.92 -2.34 11.63
CA LYS A 113 7.50 -2.39 13.04
C LYS A 113 8.64 -2.36 14.05
N GLU A 114 9.84 -2.82 13.69
CA GLU A 114 11.02 -2.86 14.59
C GLU A 114 11.75 -1.52 14.67
N PHE A 115 11.57 -0.62 13.69
CA PHE A 115 12.12 0.73 13.69
C PHE A 115 11.49 1.67 14.77
N ARG A 116 11.07 1.15 15.93
CA ARG A 116 10.56 1.95 17.05
C ARG A 116 11.73 2.66 17.74
N TRP A 117 11.97 3.92 17.39
CA TRP A 117 12.94 4.80 18.07
C TRP A 117 12.45 5.20 19.47
#